data_AF-A0A150FTR0-F1
#
_entry.id   AF-A0A150FTR0-F1
#
_cell.length_a   1.000
_cell.length_b   1.000
_cell.length_c   1.000
_cell.angle_alpha   90.00
_cell.angle_beta   90.00
_cell.angle_gamma   90.00
#
_symmetry.space_group_name_H-M   'P 1'
#
loop_
_entity.id
_entity.type
_entity.pdbx_description
1 polymer ?
#
loop_
_entity_poly.entity_id
_entity_poly.type
_entity_poly.pdbx_seq_one_letter_code
_entity_poly.pdbx_strand_id
1 'polypeptide(L)'
;MLASLDATKLKMEASFAEQKAQMEASMEQLKAELEAGMQKSLAVVSSNSCARLANATARPDEPLKPIKKEVGKEDGEIGTHSPLLPATRAAISTASIEDIDALADFYQVQLGDAKMPLSERRCELAAFMGCR
;
A
#
# COMPACT_ATOMS: atom_id res chain seq x y z
N MET A 1 -6.69 61.10 9.20
CA MET A 1 -7.37 59.96 8.55
C MET A 1 -6.53 59.30 7.45
N LEU A 2 -5.85 60.05 6.56
CA LEU A 2 -4.99 59.50 5.50
C LEU A 2 -3.89 58.53 6.00
N ALA A 3 -3.12 58.92 7.03
CA ALA A 3 -2.05 58.06 7.57
C ALA A 3 -2.53 56.73 8.17
N SER A 4 -3.78 56.66 8.63
CA SER A 4 -4.38 55.42 9.17
C SER A 4 -4.80 54.46 8.05
N LEU A 5 -5.16 54.97 6.87
CA LEU A 5 -5.51 54.17 5.71
C LEU A 5 -4.27 53.50 5.12
N ASP A 6 -3.16 54.24 5.01
CA ASP A 6 -1.89 53.71 4.49
C ASP A 6 -1.30 52.61 5.39
N ALA A 7 -1.37 52.78 6.70
CA ALA A 7 -0.93 51.76 7.66
C ALA A 7 -1.77 50.48 7.61
N THR A 8 -3.08 50.61 7.32
CA THR A 8 -3.98 49.45 7.21
C THR A 8 -3.74 48.70 5.89
N LYS A 9 -3.47 49.43 4.80
CA LYS A 9 -3.11 48.86 3.50
C LYS A 9 -1.80 48.06 3.57
N LEU A 10 -0.76 48.63 4.19
CA LEU A 10 0.53 47.95 4.38
C LEU A 10 0.40 46.65 5.20
N LYS A 11 -0.43 46.65 6.24
CA LYS A 11 -0.70 45.42 7.03
C LYS A 11 -1.41 44.35 6.21
N MET A 12 -2.38 44.73 5.39
CA MET A 12 -3.06 43.78 4.50
C MET A 12 -2.08 43.20 3.47
N GLU A 13 -1.29 44.03 2.79
CA GLU A 13 -0.30 43.58 1.82
C GLU A 13 0.72 42.62 2.45
N ALA A 14 1.20 42.91 3.66
CA ALA A 14 2.09 42.01 4.41
C ALA A 14 1.41 40.66 4.73
N SER A 15 0.15 40.68 5.18
CA SER A 15 -0.60 39.45 5.48
C SER A 15 -0.86 38.58 4.23
N PHE A 16 -1.14 39.21 3.08
CA PHE A 16 -1.29 38.48 1.82
C PHE A 16 0.03 37.87 1.35
N ALA A 17 1.13 38.60 1.49
CA ALA A 17 2.46 38.08 1.16
C ALA A 17 2.83 36.88 2.05
N GLU A 18 2.55 36.96 3.35
CA GLU A 18 2.78 35.87 4.29
C GLU A 18 1.93 34.64 3.97
N GLN A 19 0.62 34.82 3.75
CA GLN A 19 -0.28 33.71 3.37
C GLN A 19 0.15 33.06 2.06
N LYS A 20 0.56 33.86 1.07
CA LYS A 20 1.05 33.35 -0.21
C LYS A 20 2.31 32.50 -0.01
N ALA A 21 3.27 32.97 0.79
CA ALA A 21 4.49 32.23 1.09
C ALA A 21 4.21 30.91 1.83
N GLN A 22 3.29 30.92 2.80
CA GLN A 22 2.86 29.71 3.50
C GLN A 22 2.18 28.72 2.56
N MET A 23 1.33 29.20 1.65
CA MET A 23 0.65 28.35 0.66
C MET A 23 1.66 27.72 -0.30
N GLU A 24 2.61 28.50 -0.84
CA GLU A 24 3.66 27.98 -1.73
C GLU A 24 4.52 26.92 -1.03
N ALA A 25 4.92 27.16 0.22
CA ALA A 25 5.66 26.16 1.02
C ALA A 25 4.85 24.88 1.25
N SER A 26 3.55 25.01 1.58
CA SER A 26 2.68 23.85 1.79
C SER A 26 2.45 23.04 0.51
N MET A 27 2.38 23.71 -0.65
CA MET A 27 2.24 23.04 -1.94
C MET A 27 3.51 22.27 -2.31
N GLU A 28 4.69 22.86 -2.08
CA GLU A 28 5.96 22.17 -2.36
C GLU A 28 6.15 20.96 -1.44
N GLN A 29 5.77 21.08 -0.16
CA GLN A 29 5.79 19.96 0.77
C GLN A 29 4.84 18.84 0.32
N LEU A 30 3.58 19.18 -0.02
CA LEU A 30 2.60 18.19 -0.48
C LEU A 30 3.07 17.48 -1.76
N LYS A 31 3.70 18.22 -2.68
CA LYS A 31 4.27 17.66 -3.90
C LYS A 31 5.39 16.66 -3.60
N ALA A 32 6.30 17.01 -2.69
CA ALA A 32 7.39 16.13 -2.27
C ALA A 32 6.85 14.85 -1.59
N GLU A 33 5.84 14.97 -0.73
CA GLU A 33 5.20 13.83 -0.08
C GLU A 33 4.50 12.91 -1.08
N LEU A 34 3.78 13.49 -2.06
CA LEU A 34 3.14 12.72 -3.13
C LEU A 34 4.16 11.98 -3.99
N GLU A 35 5.24 12.63 -4.38
CA GLU A 35 6.29 12.01 -5.19
C GLU A 35 6.98 10.87 -4.42
N ALA A 36 7.31 11.09 -3.14
CA ALA A 36 7.87 10.05 -2.29
C ALA A 36 6.89 8.87 -2.10
N GLY A 37 5.60 9.14 -1.91
CA GLY A 37 4.56 8.12 -1.82
C GLY A 37 4.43 7.30 -3.10
N MET A 38 4.44 7.97 -4.26
CA MET A 38 4.37 7.32 -5.56
C MET A 38 5.60 6.44 -5.83
N GLN A 39 6.80 6.92 -5.50
CA GLN A 39 8.03 6.12 -5.64
C GLN A 39 8.01 4.88 -4.76
N LYS A 40 7.53 5.00 -3.51
CA LYS A 40 7.36 3.85 -2.60
C LYS A 40 6.38 2.82 -3.16
N SER A 41 5.22 3.28 -3.65
CA SER A 41 4.20 2.40 -4.25
C SER A 41 4.75 1.66 -5.47
N LEU A 42 5.42 2.39 -6.38
CA LEU A 42 6.02 1.81 -7.58
C LEU A 42 7.09 0.74 -7.25
N ALA A 43 7.90 0.99 -6.22
CA ALA A 43 8.90 0.03 -5.75
C ALA A 43 8.25 -1.27 -5.23
N VAL A 44 7.12 -1.18 -4.52
CA VAL A 44 6.38 -2.35 -4.05
C VAL A 44 5.74 -3.11 -5.22
N VAL A 45 5.06 -2.42 -6.14
CA VAL A 45 4.46 -3.04 -7.32
C VAL A 45 5.51 -3.77 -8.16
N SER A 46 6.66 -3.14 -8.39
CA SER A 46 7.79 -3.76 -9.11
C SER A 46 8.32 -4.99 -8.37
N SER A 47 8.57 -4.88 -7.07
CA SER A 47 9.02 -6.01 -6.22
C SER A 47 8.04 -7.19 -6.26
N ASN A 48 6.74 -6.91 -6.14
CA ASN A 48 5.69 -7.93 -6.15
C ASN A 48 5.54 -8.58 -7.53
N SER A 49 5.70 -7.82 -8.60
CA SER A 49 5.68 -8.35 -9.97
C SER A 49 6.81 -9.35 -10.19
N CYS A 50 8.03 -8.99 -9.78
CA CYS A 50 9.19 -9.90 -9.83
C CYS A 50 9.00 -11.15 -8.96
N ALA A 51 8.45 -10.99 -7.75
CA ALA A 51 8.17 -12.11 -6.85
C ALA A 51 7.14 -13.08 -7.47
N ARG A 52 6.04 -12.57 -8.03
CA ARG A 52 5.02 -13.38 -8.72
C ARG A 52 5.59 -14.12 -9.92
N LEU A 53 6.43 -13.47 -10.72
CA LEU A 53 7.12 -14.12 -11.85
C LEU A 53 8.03 -15.27 -11.39
N ALA A 54 8.80 -15.07 -10.32
CA ALA A 54 9.63 -16.14 -9.75
C ALA A 54 8.77 -17.30 -9.22
N ASN A 55 7.70 -16.98 -8.50
CA ASN A 55 6.77 -17.94 -7.91
C ASN A 55 6.04 -18.80 -8.96
N ALA A 56 5.73 -18.22 -10.13
CA ALA A 56 5.10 -18.94 -11.23
C ALA A 56 5.93 -20.15 -11.71
N THR A 57 7.26 -20.03 -11.64
CA THR A 57 8.18 -21.10 -12.04
C THR A 57 8.64 -22.00 -10.89
N ALA A 58 8.26 -21.68 -9.65
CA ALA A 58 8.67 -22.45 -8.49
C ALA A 58 8.03 -23.85 -8.49
N ARG A 59 8.81 -24.86 -8.08
CA ARG A 59 8.32 -26.23 -7.83
C ARG A 59 7.46 -26.27 -6.56
N PRO A 60 6.68 -27.35 -6.35
CA PRO A 60 5.79 -27.49 -5.18
C PRO A 60 6.43 -27.19 -3.83
N ASP A 61 7.64 -27.69 -3.60
CA ASP A 61 8.36 -27.56 -2.32
C ASP A 61 9.43 -26.46 -2.32
N GLU A 62 9.58 -25.74 -3.43
CA GLU A 62 10.53 -24.63 -3.49
C GLU A 62 10.00 -23.41 -2.72
N PRO A 63 10.90 -22.65 -2.07
CA PRO A 63 10.52 -21.49 -1.30
C PRO A 63 9.97 -20.39 -2.21
N LEU A 64 8.78 -19.90 -1.88
CA LEU A 64 8.16 -18.77 -2.56
C LEU A 64 8.82 -17.46 -2.15
N LYS A 65 8.93 -16.54 -3.11
CA LYS A 65 9.27 -15.14 -2.86
C LYS A 65 8.10 -14.44 -2.18
N PRO A 66 8.33 -13.73 -1.07
CA PRO A 66 7.27 -13.06 -0.35
C PRO A 66 6.71 -11.88 -1.14
N ILE A 67 5.40 -11.68 -1.05
CA ILE A 67 4.70 -10.51 -1.59
C ILE A 67 4.63 -9.45 -0.49
N LYS A 68 4.98 -8.21 -0.82
CA LYS A 68 4.89 -7.07 0.09
C LYS A 68 3.50 -6.46 0.06
N LYS A 69 3.03 -5.97 1.21
CA LYS A 69 1.79 -5.17 1.28
C LYS A 69 2.00 -3.85 0.54
N GLU A 70 1.02 -3.46 -0.28
CA GLU A 70 1.07 -2.18 -0.98
C GLU A 70 0.99 -1.02 0.02
N VAL A 71 1.77 0.03 -0.23
CA VAL A 71 1.82 1.22 0.62
C VAL A 71 0.62 2.10 0.27
N GLY A 72 -0.43 2.10 1.10
CA GLY A 72 -1.53 3.05 0.96
C GLY A 72 -2.92 2.62 1.45
N LYS A 73 -3.15 2.78 2.76
CA LYS A 73 -4.31 3.40 3.45
C LYS A 73 -4.13 2.97 4.90
N GLU A 74 -3.81 3.95 5.74
CA GLU A 74 -3.32 3.78 7.12
C GLU A 74 -1.89 3.26 7.17
N ASP A 75 -0.97 4.16 7.56
CA ASP A 75 0.23 3.80 8.32
C ASP A 75 -0.19 3.23 9.69
N GLY A 76 -1.05 2.21 9.69
CA GLY A 76 -1.23 1.34 10.82
C GLY A 76 0.09 0.61 10.97
N GLU A 77 0.73 0.79 12.13
CA GLU A 77 1.83 -0.04 12.60
C GLU A 77 1.65 -1.46 12.06
N ILE A 78 2.70 -2.02 11.48
CA ILE A 78 2.73 -3.44 11.13
C ILE A 78 2.37 -4.17 12.42
N GLY A 79 1.10 -4.56 12.54
CA GLY A 79 0.60 -5.29 13.69
C GLY A 79 1.53 -6.47 13.86
N THR A 80 1.87 -6.75 15.11
CA THR A 80 2.78 -7.81 15.57
C THR A 80 2.43 -9.22 15.10
N HIS A 81 1.41 -9.37 14.25
CA HIS A 81 0.94 -10.60 13.64
C HIS A 81 0.71 -10.39 12.14
N SER A 82 1.80 -10.22 11.36
CA SER A 82 1.71 -10.50 9.92
C SER A 82 1.32 -11.97 9.78
N PRO A 83 0.21 -12.33 9.12
CA PRO A 83 -0.10 -13.72 8.84
C PRO A 83 1.06 -14.34 8.08
N LEU A 84 1.40 -15.59 8.43
CA LEU A 84 2.48 -16.32 7.78
C LEU A 84 2.07 -16.59 6.33
N LEU A 85 2.79 -15.98 5.38
CA LEU A 85 2.66 -16.33 3.98
C LEU A 85 2.97 -17.83 3.79
N PRO A 86 2.26 -18.52 2.88
CA PRO A 86 2.62 -19.88 2.49
C PRO A 86 4.07 -19.92 2.03
N ALA A 87 4.89 -20.74 2.68
CA ALA A 87 6.32 -20.82 2.38
C ALA A 87 6.60 -21.48 1.02
N THR A 88 5.71 -22.34 0.55
CA THR A 88 5.85 -23.14 -0.67
C THR A 88 4.51 -23.23 -1.41
N ARG A 89 4.50 -23.67 -2.68
CA ARG A 89 3.24 -23.90 -3.41
C ARG A 89 2.43 -25.03 -2.79
N ALA A 90 3.08 -26.07 -2.26
CA ALA A 90 2.41 -27.16 -1.56
C ALA A 90 1.64 -26.67 -0.33
N ALA A 91 2.19 -25.69 0.40
CA ALA A 91 1.53 -25.08 1.55
C ALA A 91 0.24 -24.32 1.17
N ILE A 92 0.14 -23.78 -0.05
CA ILE A 92 -1.09 -23.13 -0.54
C ILE A 92 -2.24 -24.13 -0.63
N SER A 93 -1.96 -25.35 -1.10
CA SER A 93 -2.95 -26.43 -1.22
C SER A 93 -3.49 -26.91 0.13
N THR A 94 -2.78 -26.62 1.23
CA THR A 94 -3.19 -26.98 2.59
C THR A 94 -3.73 -25.81 3.41
N ALA A 95 -3.70 -24.58 2.88
CA ALA A 95 -4.16 -23.38 3.58
C ALA A 95 -5.62 -23.51 4.05
N SER A 96 -5.89 -23.12 5.29
CA SER A 96 -7.24 -23.12 5.87
C SER A 96 -8.04 -21.89 5.42
N ILE A 97 -9.34 -21.84 5.75
CA ILE A 97 -10.16 -20.65 5.49
C ILE A 97 -9.64 -19.48 6.31
N GLU A 98 -9.29 -19.75 7.57
CA GLU A 98 -8.76 -18.79 8.53
C GLU A 98 -7.43 -18.18 8.04
N ASP A 99 -6.54 -19.00 7.47
CA ASP A 99 -5.28 -18.50 6.90
C ASP A 99 -5.54 -17.57 5.70
N ILE A 100 -6.49 -17.95 4.83
CA ILE A 100 -6.82 -17.17 3.64
C ILE A 100 -7.51 -15.85 4.01
N ASP A 101 -8.44 -15.88 4.96
CA ASP A 101 -9.14 -14.68 5.45
C ASP A 101 -8.16 -13.73 6.15
N ALA A 102 -7.26 -14.24 7.00
CA ALA A 102 -6.22 -13.43 7.62
C ALA A 102 -5.29 -12.76 6.60
N LEU A 103 -4.92 -13.48 5.53
CA LEU A 103 -4.14 -12.93 4.42
C LEU A 103 -4.94 -11.88 3.62
N ALA A 104 -6.20 -12.16 3.30
CA ALA A 104 -7.10 -11.25 2.61
C ALA A 104 -7.24 -9.92 3.38
N ASP A 105 -7.44 -9.99 4.70
CA ASP A 105 -7.53 -8.82 5.58
C ASP A 105 -6.19 -8.07 5.66
N PHE A 106 -5.08 -8.79 5.81
CA PHE A 106 -3.76 -8.15 5.90
C PHE A 106 -3.41 -7.38 4.62
N TYR A 107 -3.63 -8.00 3.45
CA TYR A 107 -3.34 -7.43 2.14
C TYR A 107 -4.45 -6.52 1.61
N GLN A 108 -5.62 -6.48 2.27
CA GLN A 108 -6.81 -5.75 1.83
C GLN A 108 -7.25 -6.15 0.40
N VAL A 109 -7.22 -7.46 0.13
CA VAL A 109 -7.59 -8.05 -1.17
C VAL A 109 -8.68 -9.10 -0.96
N GLN A 110 -9.52 -9.30 -1.98
CA GLN A 110 -10.54 -10.34 -1.94
C GLN A 110 -9.96 -11.67 -2.45
N LEU A 111 -9.81 -12.66 -1.57
CA LEU A 111 -9.40 -14.04 -1.92
C LEU A 111 -10.59 -15.00 -1.87
N GLY A 112 -11.74 -14.52 -2.36
CA GLY A 112 -13.02 -15.22 -2.34
C GLY A 112 -14.07 -14.59 -1.42
N ASP A 113 -15.22 -15.25 -1.31
CA ASP A 113 -16.32 -14.85 -0.43
C ASP A 113 -16.81 -16.02 0.44
N ALA A 114 -17.70 -15.75 1.40
CA ALA A 114 -18.23 -16.73 2.35
C ALA A 114 -18.92 -17.96 1.71
N LYS A 115 -19.29 -17.89 0.43
CA LYS A 115 -19.95 -18.97 -0.31
C LYS A 115 -19.00 -19.73 -1.23
N MET A 116 -17.82 -19.17 -1.50
CA MET A 116 -16.80 -19.78 -2.34
C MET A 116 -16.20 -21.04 -1.67
N PRO A 117 -16.13 -22.19 -2.37
CA PRO A 117 -15.47 -23.39 -1.88
C PRO A 117 -14.00 -23.13 -1.53
N LEU A 118 -13.48 -23.83 -0.50
CA LEU A 118 -12.08 -23.69 -0.08
C LEU A 118 -11.08 -24.00 -1.20
N SER A 119 -11.40 -24.93 -2.10
CA SER A 119 -10.56 -25.23 -3.27
C SER A 119 -10.40 -24.01 -4.20
N GLU A 120 -11.49 -23.27 -4.44
CA GLU A 120 -11.46 -22.08 -5.28
C GLU A 120 -10.74 -20.92 -4.58
N ARG A 121 -10.96 -20.74 -3.27
CA ARG A 121 -10.20 -19.77 -2.48
C ARG A 121 -8.69 -20.03 -2.50
N ARG A 122 -8.28 -21.30 -2.47
CA ARG A 122 -6.86 -21.69 -2.63
C ARG A 122 -6.34 -21.39 -4.04
N CYS A 123 -7.17 -21.51 -5.08
CA CYS A 123 -6.81 -21.06 -6.42
C CYS A 123 -6.63 -19.54 -6.50
N GLU A 124 -7.48 -18.76 -5.83
CA GLU A 124 -7.33 -17.30 -5.75
C GLU A 124 -6.06 -16.91 -4.98
N LEU A 125 -5.78 -17.56 -3.84
CA LEU A 125 -4.53 -17.38 -3.12
C LEU A 125 -3.32 -17.75 -3.99
N ALA A 126 -3.39 -18.86 -4.73
CA ALA A 126 -2.34 -19.26 -5.67
C ALA A 126 -2.14 -18.20 -6.76
N ALA A 127 -3.22 -17.69 -7.35
CA ALA A 127 -3.15 -16.64 -8.36
C ALA A 127 -2.54 -15.35 -7.81
N PHE A 128 -2.92 -14.94 -6.59
CA PHE A 128 -2.35 -13.78 -5.89
C PHE A 128 -0.83 -13.91 -5.68
N MET A 129 -0.38 -15.11 -5.30
CA MET A 129 1.04 -15.44 -5.10
C MET A 129 1.81 -15.63 -6.41
N GLY A 130 1.13 -15.77 -7.55
CA GLY A 130 1.71 -16.04 -8.87
C GLY A 130 1.86 -17.53 -9.21
N CYS A 131 1.26 -18.44 -8.45
CA CYS A 131 1.47 -19.89 -8.48
C CYS A 131 0.40 -20.66 -9.28
N ARG A 132 0.02 -20.19 -10.47
CA ARG A 132 -0.99 -20.86 -11.33
C ARG A 132 -0.56 -22.23 -11.83
#